data_AF-A0A972J686-F1
#
_entry.id   AF-A0A972J686-F1
#
_cell.length_a   1.000
_cell.length_b   1.000
_cell.length_c   1.000
_cell.angle_alpha   90.00
_cell.angle_beta   90.00
_cell.angle_gamma   90.00
#
_symmetry.space_group_name_H-M   'P 1'
#
loop_
_entity.id
_entity.type
_entity.pdbx_description
1 polymer ?
#
loop_
_entity_poly.entity_id
_entity_poly.type
_entity_poly.pdbx_seq_one_letter_code
_entity_poly.pdbx_strand_id
1 'polypeptide(L)'
;MRFVLWCIMMGLACVTVSGCAAGRAFSKGESLEREGRYEEAMYSYAEAFRLEPESGEYRVRFLGARDKAAGERWRRGSALYDKGEFGAAVGEFQTAYGLDPSQEKYRQMSETAARKRDAQAAFREGREFEKAGKLKDAMRSYGSAAQLCPEEKEYEKARDRMEGAVRNASSAFELNLASAKPFTFRLRGSGTRDAFRILTQLSGINFVFDEAVKDQQVSLNLERTSFPQVLHLLTAMNKLGSTVLNGNTVLVYPRTPDKIKQYEEMRIRTFHLTYLDAKKAVNLVRTVVPTRKIHVNEESNSLVVRDTAEALDVIEKV
;
A
#
# COMPACT_ATOMS: atom_id res chain seq x y z
N MET A 1 72.45 31.69 -12.92
CA MET A 1 72.47 31.33 -11.48
C MET A 1 71.55 32.17 -10.60
N ARG A 2 71.45 33.51 -10.75
CA ARG A 2 70.61 34.35 -9.88
C ARG A 2 69.09 34.07 -9.99
N PHE A 3 68.59 33.73 -11.17
CA PHE A 3 67.17 33.36 -11.38
C PHE A 3 66.80 32.02 -10.73
N VAL A 4 67.70 31.03 -10.76
CA VAL A 4 67.51 29.71 -10.13
C VAL A 4 67.55 29.83 -8.60
N LEU A 5 68.46 30.64 -8.04
CA LEU A 5 68.46 30.95 -6.61
C LEU A 5 67.19 31.69 -6.16
N TRP A 6 66.62 32.56 -7.01
CA TRP A 6 65.39 33.27 -6.69
C TRP A 6 64.16 32.36 -6.72
N CYS A 7 64.07 31.43 -7.68
CA CYS A 7 63.03 30.39 -7.70
C CYS A 7 63.15 29.41 -6.53
N ILE A 8 64.37 29.04 -6.11
CA ILE A 8 64.60 28.17 -4.94
C ILE A 8 64.22 28.92 -3.63
N MET A 9 64.62 30.19 -3.48
CA MET A 9 64.22 31.01 -2.33
C MET A 9 62.70 31.27 -2.26
N MET A 10 62.05 31.50 -3.40
CA MET A 10 60.60 31.70 -3.47
C MET A 10 59.82 30.40 -3.23
N GLY A 11 60.36 29.25 -3.65
CA GLY A 11 59.84 27.93 -3.29
C GLY A 11 59.99 27.62 -1.79
N LEU A 12 61.12 27.96 -1.17
CA LEU A 12 61.38 27.77 0.26
C LEU A 12 60.48 28.65 1.14
N ALA A 13 60.17 29.87 0.70
CA ALA A 13 59.24 30.77 1.38
C ALA A 13 57.79 30.26 1.34
N CYS A 14 57.34 29.61 0.26
CA CYS A 14 56.01 28.99 0.21
C CYS A 14 55.86 27.77 1.14
N VAL A 15 56.94 27.00 1.35
CA VAL A 15 56.90 25.82 2.24
C VAL A 15 56.82 26.21 3.71
N THR A 16 57.45 27.33 4.12
CA THR A 16 57.46 27.77 5.52
C THR A 16 56.14 28.42 5.98
N VAL A 17 55.42 29.08 5.09
CA VAL A 17 54.13 29.73 5.43
C VAL A 17 53.00 28.70 5.63
N SER A 18 53.00 27.63 4.85
CA SER A 18 52.00 26.54 4.97
C SER A 18 52.09 25.81 6.32
N GLY A 19 53.30 25.61 6.86
CA GLY A 19 53.47 24.95 8.17
C GLY A 19 52.96 25.77 9.37
N CYS A 20 53.09 27.10 9.33
CA CYS A 20 52.50 27.96 10.36
C CYS A 20 50.96 27.99 10.32
N ALA A 21 50.35 27.75 9.15
CA ALA A 21 48.90 27.64 9.02
C ALA A 21 48.41 26.25 9.47
N ALA A 22 49.10 25.18 9.07
CA ALA A 22 48.77 23.81 9.46
C ALA A 22 48.88 23.60 10.98
N GLY A 23 49.98 24.07 11.60
CA GLY A 23 50.15 23.99 13.05
C GLY A 23 49.08 24.75 13.84
N ARG A 24 48.65 25.92 13.37
CA ARG A 24 47.54 26.68 13.99
C ARG A 24 46.20 25.93 13.89
N ALA A 25 45.89 25.35 12.73
CA ALA A 25 44.70 24.54 12.54
C ALA A 25 44.73 23.29 13.44
N PHE A 26 45.89 22.65 13.57
CA PHE A 26 46.10 21.50 14.44
C PHE A 26 45.87 21.84 15.92
N SER A 27 46.53 22.87 16.45
CA SER A 27 46.35 23.27 17.85
C SER A 27 44.90 23.71 18.16
N LYS A 28 44.21 24.32 17.19
CA LYS A 28 42.77 24.61 17.31
C LYS A 28 41.96 23.32 17.43
N GLY A 29 42.25 22.31 16.60
CA GLY A 29 41.63 20.99 16.68
C GLY A 29 41.85 20.33 18.05
N GLU A 30 43.05 20.43 18.62
CA GLU A 30 43.34 19.90 19.96
C GLU A 30 42.51 20.57 21.05
N SER A 31 42.36 21.90 21.00
CA SER A 31 41.51 22.63 21.96
C SER A 31 40.06 22.16 21.87
N LEU A 32 39.51 22.12 20.66
CA LEU A 32 38.14 21.71 20.40
C LEU A 32 37.89 20.26 20.83
N GLU A 33 38.85 19.37 20.62
CA GLU A 33 38.75 17.98 21.06
C GLU A 33 38.75 17.86 22.59
N ARG A 34 39.57 18.65 23.30
CA ARG A 34 39.57 18.70 24.78
C ARG A 34 38.25 19.25 25.32
N GLU A 35 37.59 20.13 24.58
CA GLU A 35 36.24 20.63 24.87
C GLU A 35 35.12 19.62 24.52
N GLY A 36 35.44 18.48 23.90
CA GLY A 36 34.47 17.49 23.43
C GLY A 36 33.75 17.88 22.13
N ARG A 37 34.17 18.95 21.46
CA ARG A 37 33.58 19.45 20.20
C ARG A 37 34.19 18.72 19.00
N TYR A 38 33.95 17.41 18.93
CA TYR A 38 34.66 16.51 18.00
C TYR A 38 34.43 16.84 16.52
N GLU A 39 33.23 17.29 16.14
CA GLU A 39 32.92 17.64 14.75
C GLU A 39 33.72 18.88 14.31
N GLU A 40 33.82 19.90 15.16
CA GLU A 40 34.61 21.10 14.89
C GLU A 40 36.12 20.84 14.96
N ALA A 41 36.54 19.96 15.88
CA ALA A 41 37.91 19.46 15.94
C ALA A 41 38.27 18.72 14.65
N MET A 42 37.37 17.88 14.14
CA MET A 42 37.52 17.14 12.89
C MET A 42 37.71 18.08 11.70
N TYR A 43 36.92 19.15 11.57
CA TYR A 43 37.16 20.16 10.52
C TYR A 43 38.51 20.86 10.66
N SER A 44 38.94 21.18 11.89
CA SER A 44 40.23 21.84 12.14
C SER A 44 41.42 20.92 11.82
N TYR A 45 41.32 19.63 12.16
CA TYR A 45 42.32 18.62 11.78
C TYR A 45 42.29 18.30 10.28
N ALA A 46 41.11 18.30 9.64
CA ALA A 46 40.99 18.14 8.19
C ALA A 46 41.72 19.26 7.45
N GLU A 47 41.61 20.49 7.94
CA GLU A 47 42.33 21.64 7.40
C GLU A 47 43.85 21.49 7.58
N ALA A 48 44.32 21.07 8.77
CA ALA A 48 45.73 20.79 9.00
C ALA A 48 46.26 19.69 8.05
N PHE A 49 45.51 18.60 7.87
CA PHE A 49 45.85 17.51 6.95
C PHE A 49 45.82 17.95 5.47
N ARG A 50 44.88 18.83 5.08
CA ARG A 50 44.81 19.40 3.73
C ARG A 50 46.03 20.28 3.42
N LEU A 51 46.51 21.04 4.41
CA LEU A 51 47.67 21.91 4.28
C LEU A 51 48.99 21.12 4.28
N GLU A 52 49.08 20.04 5.06
CA GLU A 52 50.26 19.15 5.11
C GLU A 52 49.87 17.65 5.05
N PRO A 53 49.61 17.10 3.85
CA PRO A 53 49.12 15.72 3.68
C PRO A 53 50.11 14.63 4.07
N GLU A 54 51.42 14.94 4.07
CA GLU A 54 52.48 13.99 4.43
C GLU A 54 52.59 13.78 5.96
N SER A 55 51.93 14.63 6.76
CA SER A 55 51.91 14.49 8.22
C SER A 55 51.00 13.34 8.65
N GLY A 56 51.61 12.23 9.08
CA GLY A 56 50.89 11.08 9.64
C GLY A 56 50.09 11.44 10.90
N GLU A 57 50.59 12.36 11.72
CA GLU A 57 49.92 12.80 12.95
C GLU A 57 48.60 13.50 12.63
N TYR A 58 48.59 14.46 11.70
CA TYR A 58 47.37 15.20 11.34
C TYR A 58 46.31 14.26 10.77
N ARG A 59 46.72 13.30 9.95
CA ARG A 59 45.84 12.26 9.43
C ARG A 59 45.22 11.42 10.55
N VAL A 60 46.03 10.95 11.50
CA VAL A 60 45.56 10.14 12.63
C VAL A 60 44.56 10.93 13.48
N ARG A 61 44.88 12.20 13.79
CA ARG A 61 44.01 13.06 14.61
C ARG A 61 42.71 13.42 13.90
N PHE A 62 42.74 13.67 12.59
CA PHE A 62 41.54 13.84 11.76
C PHE A 62 40.64 12.58 11.81
N LEU A 63 41.20 11.40 11.55
CA LEU A 63 40.44 10.14 11.55
C LEU A 63 39.86 9.82 12.94
N GLY A 64 40.62 10.07 14.01
CA GLY A 64 40.15 9.89 15.38
C GLY A 64 39.01 10.84 15.75
N ALA A 65 39.12 12.13 15.41
CA ALA A 65 38.05 13.10 15.64
C ALA A 65 36.79 12.79 14.83
N ARG A 66 36.96 12.33 13.58
CA ARG A 66 35.88 11.85 12.71
C ARG A 66 35.09 10.71 13.35
N ASP A 67 35.77 9.67 13.83
CA ASP A 67 35.12 8.52 14.47
C ASP A 67 34.35 8.94 15.73
N LYS A 68 34.94 9.81 16.57
CA LYS A 68 34.27 10.35 17.77
C LYS A 68 33.03 11.18 17.42
N ALA A 69 33.13 12.06 16.43
CA ALA A 69 32.01 12.89 15.98
C ALA A 69 30.86 12.04 15.41
N ALA A 70 31.18 11.05 14.57
CA ALA A 70 30.19 10.11 14.06
C ALA A 70 29.56 9.26 15.18
N GLY A 71 30.35 8.85 16.17
CA GLY A 71 29.89 8.12 17.35
C GLY A 71 28.93 8.92 18.25
N GLU A 72 29.08 10.24 18.32
CA GLU A 72 28.11 11.12 18.99
C GLU A 72 26.77 11.19 18.27
N ARG A 73 26.81 11.39 16.95
CA ARG A 73 25.62 11.36 16.08
C ARG A 73 24.89 10.03 16.21
N TRP A 74 25.63 8.92 16.18
CA TRP A 74 25.08 7.59 16.41
C TRP A 74 24.36 7.48 17.76
N ARG A 75 24.99 7.88 18.87
CA ARG A 75 24.38 7.81 20.20
C ARG A 75 23.09 8.63 20.30
N ARG A 76 23.05 9.84 19.70
CA ARG A 76 21.83 10.65 19.61
C ARG A 76 20.76 9.95 18.78
N GLY A 77 21.12 9.43 17.62
CA GLY A 77 20.22 8.68 16.75
C GLY A 77 19.62 7.45 17.43
N SER A 78 20.44 6.66 18.13
CA SER A 78 19.98 5.51 18.92
C SER A 78 19.00 5.93 20.02
N ALA A 79 19.31 6.98 20.78
CA ALA A 79 18.41 7.47 21.82
C ALA A 79 17.06 7.96 21.27
N LEU A 80 17.03 8.56 20.08
CA LEU A 80 15.80 8.96 19.39
C LEU A 80 15.04 7.73 18.85
N TYR A 81 15.77 6.76 18.32
CA TYR A 81 15.20 5.49 17.84
C TYR A 81 14.50 4.74 18.97
N ASP A 82 15.13 4.64 20.14
CA ASP A 82 14.55 3.98 21.32
C ASP A 82 13.29 4.68 21.85
N LYS A 83 13.19 6.00 21.64
CA LYS A 83 11.97 6.78 21.94
C LYS A 83 10.87 6.64 20.89
N GLY A 84 11.14 5.95 19.78
CA GLY A 84 10.22 5.86 18.64
C GLY A 84 10.18 7.12 17.77
N GLU A 85 11.10 8.08 17.96
CA GLU A 85 11.24 9.30 17.17
C GLU A 85 12.05 9.02 15.90
N PHE A 86 11.57 8.08 15.08
CA PHE A 86 12.34 7.53 13.96
C PHE A 86 12.72 8.59 12.91
N GLY A 87 11.88 9.60 12.70
CA GLY A 87 12.19 10.69 11.78
C GLY A 87 13.44 11.48 12.16
N ALA A 88 13.59 11.82 13.43
CA ALA A 88 14.78 12.50 13.94
C ALA A 88 15.99 11.56 13.99
N ALA A 89 15.77 10.29 14.35
CA ALA A 89 16.82 9.27 14.36
C ALA A 89 17.48 9.07 12.98
N VAL A 90 16.68 9.07 11.89
CA VAL A 90 17.20 9.03 10.51
C VAL A 90 18.22 10.13 10.25
N GLY A 91 17.91 11.38 10.63
CA GLY A 91 18.80 12.51 10.39
C GLY A 91 20.14 12.38 11.13
N GLU A 92 20.12 11.92 12.39
CA GLU A 92 21.34 11.67 13.15
C GLU A 92 22.17 10.52 12.56
N PHE A 93 21.54 9.41 12.15
CA PHE A 93 22.26 8.30 11.51
C PHE A 93 22.83 8.67 10.13
N GLN A 94 22.11 9.44 9.33
CA GLN A 94 22.62 9.96 8.05
C GLN A 94 23.80 10.89 8.26
N THR A 95 23.75 11.74 9.29
CA THR A 95 24.87 12.62 9.65
C THR A 95 26.07 11.80 10.13
N ALA A 96 25.86 10.76 10.95
CA ALA A 96 26.92 9.84 11.36
C ALA A 96 27.59 9.16 10.15
N TYR A 97 26.80 8.70 9.19
CA TYR A 97 27.30 8.11 7.94
C TYR A 97 28.04 9.11 7.05
N GLY A 98 27.55 10.36 6.96
CA GLY A 98 28.22 11.42 6.22
C GLY A 98 29.57 11.82 6.84
N LEU A 99 29.69 11.77 8.17
CA LEU A 99 30.95 12.02 8.88
C LEU A 99 31.93 10.87 8.70
N ASP A 100 31.49 9.62 8.88
CA ASP A 100 32.33 8.43 8.67
C ASP A 100 31.63 7.37 7.78
N PRO A 101 31.83 7.45 6.45
CA PRO A 101 31.26 6.49 5.51
C PRO A 101 31.86 5.07 5.62
N SER A 102 32.97 4.88 6.33
CA SER A 102 33.57 3.54 6.51
C SER A 102 32.78 2.67 7.48
N GLN A 103 31.90 3.29 8.28
CA GLN A 103 31.08 2.64 9.29
C GLN A 103 29.68 2.33 8.74
N GLU A 104 29.55 1.25 7.96
CA GLU A 104 28.31 0.87 7.26
C GLU A 104 27.09 0.71 8.18
N LYS A 105 27.31 0.40 9.47
CA LYS A 105 26.26 0.34 10.50
C LYS A 105 25.40 1.61 10.57
N TYR A 106 25.98 2.78 10.28
CA TYR A 106 25.26 4.07 10.32
C TYR A 106 24.21 4.15 9.21
N ARG A 107 24.57 3.71 7.99
CA ARG A 107 23.65 3.62 6.87
C ARG A 107 22.54 2.61 7.14
N GLN A 108 22.89 1.41 7.62
CA GLN A 108 21.91 0.36 7.93
C GLN A 108 20.87 0.82 8.96
N MET A 109 21.30 1.54 10.01
CA MET A 109 20.37 2.09 10.99
C MET A 109 19.55 3.25 10.46
N SER A 110 20.10 4.10 9.59
CA SER A 110 19.32 5.12 8.88
C SER A 110 18.19 4.48 8.07
N GLU A 111 18.49 3.43 7.31
CA GLU A 111 17.49 2.72 6.49
C GLU A 111 16.43 2.04 7.38
N THR A 112 16.85 1.42 8.49
CA THR A 112 15.96 0.79 9.47
C THR A 112 15.03 1.80 10.13
N ALA A 113 15.56 2.95 10.56
CA ALA A 113 14.78 4.03 11.13
C ALA A 113 13.82 4.64 10.10
N ALA A 114 14.24 4.80 8.84
CA ALA A 114 13.38 5.32 7.77
C ALA A 114 12.19 4.39 7.53
N ARG A 115 12.42 3.07 7.46
CA ARG A 115 11.35 2.07 7.34
C ARG A 115 10.33 2.16 8.49
N LYS A 116 10.79 2.30 9.74
CA LYS A 116 9.91 2.46 10.91
C LYS A 116 9.15 3.80 10.89
N ARG A 117 9.80 4.90 10.49
CA ARG A 117 9.16 6.22 10.30
C ARG A 117 8.04 6.12 9.27
N ASP A 118 8.29 5.49 8.13
CA ASP A 118 7.34 5.37 7.03
C ASP A 118 6.16 4.46 7.41
N ALA A 119 6.43 3.36 8.15
CA ALA A 119 5.38 2.52 8.72
C ALA A 119 4.48 3.30 9.70
N GLN A 120 5.06 4.10 10.61
CA GLN A 120 4.28 4.96 11.51
C GLN A 120 3.47 6.02 10.76
N ALA A 121 4.00 6.58 9.67
CA ALA A 121 3.28 7.52 8.83
C ALA A 121 2.06 6.86 8.15
N ALA A 122 2.26 5.69 7.53
CA ALA A 122 1.18 4.91 6.92
C ALA A 122 0.13 4.48 7.95
N PHE A 123 0.55 4.10 9.16
CA PHE A 123 -0.39 3.75 10.23
C PHE A 123 -1.22 4.97 10.69
N ARG A 124 -0.59 6.14 10.83
CA ARG A 124 -1.30 7.40 11.13
C ARG A 124 -2.31 7.75 10.04
N GLU A 125 -1.91 7.65 8.78
CA GLU A 125 -2.80 7.88 7.64
C GLU A 125 -3.99 6.92 7.66
N GLY A 126 -3.75 5.63 7.93
CA GLY A 126 -4.81 4.62 8.11
C GLY A 126 -5.81 5.01 9.20
N ARG A 127 -5.34 5.56 10.33
CA ARG A 127 -6.23 6.06 11.40
C ARG A 127 -7.07 7.26 10.95
N GLU A 128 -6.52 8.16 10.15
CA GLU A 128 -7.27 9.30 9.62
C GLU A 128 -8.34 8.84 8.61
N PHE A 129 -8.01 7.88 7.74
CA PHE A 129 -9.00 7.28 6.84
C PHE A 129 -10.10 6.51 7.60
N GLU A 130 -9.74 5.80 8.67
CA GLU A 130 -10.70 5.09 9.52
C GLU A 130 -11.69 6.08 10.17
N LYS A 131 -11.19 7.18 10.75
CA LYS A 131 -12.04 8.26 11.29
C LYS A 131 -12.94 8.89 10.23
N ALA A 132 -12.46 9.01 9.00
CA ALA A 132 -13.20 9.53 7.87
C ALA A 132 -14.18 8.52 7.25
N GLY A 133 -14.28 7.29 7.77
CA GLY A 133 -15.14 6.23 7.23
C GLY A 133 -14.68 5.64 5.89
N LYS A 134 -13.47 5.98 5.43
CA LYS A 134 -12.88 5.49 4.17
C LYS A 134 -12.22 4.13 4.38
N LEU A 135 -13.04 3.10 4.64
CA LEU A 135 -12.57 1.79 5.10
C LEU A 135 -11.55 1.12 4.17
N LYS A 136 -11.73 1.24 2.84
CA LYS A 136 -10.80 0.67 1.85
C LYS A 136 -9.43 1.36 1.85
N ASP A 137 -9.43 2.69 1.99
CA ASP A 137 -8.20 3.47 2.07
C ASP A 137 -7.48 3.20 3.40
N ALA A 138 -8.23 3.14 4.51
CA ALA A 138 -7.71 2.76 5.82
C ALA A 138 -7.04 1.37 5.79
N MET A 139 -7.73 0.37 5.22
CA MET A 139 -7.19 -0.98 5.04
C MET A 139 -5.88 -0.97 4.24
N ARG A 140 -5.80 -0.19 3.16
CA ARG A 140 -4.60 -0.08 2.32
C ARG A 140 -3.43 0.54 3.10
N SER A 141 -3.65 1.66 3.80
CA SER A 141 -2.60 2.33 4.58
C SER A 141 -2.12 1.46 5.75
N TYR A 142 -3.02 0.75 6.45
CA TYR A 142 -2.61 -0.24 7.46
C TYR A 142 -1.85 -1.42 6.87
N GLY A 143 -2.24 -1.90 5.69
CA GLY A 143 -1.50 -2.94 4.96
C GLY A 143 -0.07 -2.51 4.59
N SER A 144 0.12 -1.26 4.17
CA SER A 144 1.45 -0.69 3.92
C SER A 144 2.30 -0.63 5.20
N ALA A 145 1.72 -0.17 6.32
CA ALA A 145 2.41 -0.15 7.61
C ALA A 145 2.86 -1.56 8.03
N ALA A 146 1.99 -2.57 7.89
CA ALA A 146 2.29 -3.96 8.24
C ALA A 146 3.36 -4.59 7.33
N GLN A 147 3.41 -4.23 6.04
CA GLN A 147 4.48 -4.68 5.13
C GLN A 147 5.84 -4.07 5.46
N LEU A 148 5.86 -2.78 5.82
CA LEU A 148 7.10 -2.09 6.19
C LEU A 148 7.67 -2.58 7.52
N CYS A 149 6.81 -2.90 8.49
CA CYS A 149 7.22 -3.42 9.80
C CYS A 149 6.37 -4.64 10.22
N PRO A 150 6.69 -5.85 9.71
CA PRO A 150 5.96 -7.08 10.04
C PRO A 150 6.06 -7.50 11.51
N GLU A 151 7.07 -7.00 12.23
CA GLU A 151 7.26 -7.25 13.66
C GLU A 151 6.23 -6.53 14.53
N GLU A 152 5.64 -5.42 14.05
CA GLU A 152 4.67 -4.63 14.80
C GLU A 152 3.24 -5.17 14.62
N LYS A 153 2.85 -6.09 15.51
CA LYS A 153 1.55 -6.79 15.43
C LYS A 153 0.31 -5.90 15.48
N GLU A 154 0.44 -4.67 15.97
CA GLU A 154 -0.66 -3.69 15.96
C GLU A 154 -1.09 -3.35 14.52
N TYR A 155 -0.14 -3.21 13.58
CA TYR A 155 -0.44 -2.82 12.20
C TYR A 155 -1.24 -3.91 11.48
N GLU A 156 -0.85 -5.18 11.69
CA GLU A 156 -1.57 -6.35 11.17
C GLU A 156 -3.00 -6.41 11.73
N LYS A 157 -3.17 -6.26 13.05
CA LYS A 157 -4.49 -6.24 13.70
C LYS A 157 -5.39 -5.12 13.17
N ALA A 158 -4.83 -3.93 12.93
CA ALA A 158 -5.58 -2.80 12.39
C ALA A 158 -6.04 -3.05 10.95
N ARG A 159 -5.17 -3.63 10.11
CA ARG A 159 -5.50 -4.05 8.75
C ARG A 159 -6.63 -5.08 8.76
N ASP A 160 -6.50 -6.16 9.54
CA ASP A 160 -7.48 -7.26 9.59
C ASP A 160 -8.86 -6.79 10.06
N ARG A 161 -8.87 -5.84 11.02
CA ARG A 161 -10.10 -5.18 11.48
C ARG A 161 -10.76 -4.38 10.35
N MET A 162 -9.99 -3.61 9.59
CA MET A 162 -10.54 -2.89 8.43
C MET A 162 -10.98 -3.83 7.32
N GLU A 163 -10.27 -4.93 7.08
CA GLU A 163 -10.70 -5.96 6.13
C GLU A 163 -12.05 -6.56 6.53
N GLY A 164 -12.22 -6.91 7.80
CA GLY A 164 -13.51 -7.35 8.35
C GLY A 164 -14.60 -6.29 8.18
N ALA A 165 -14.28 -5.01 8.42
CA ALA A 165 -15.23 -3.91 8.24
C ALA A 165 -15.60 -3.68 6.76
N VAL A 166 -14.65 -3.76 5.84
CA VAL A 166 -14.88 -3.68 4.39
C VAL A 166 -15.72 -4.87 3.92
N ARG A 167 -15.42 -6.07 4.42
CA ARG A 167 -16.21 -7.28 4.12
C ARG A 167 -17.64 -7.13 4.63
N ASN A 168 -17.84 -6.68 5.86
CA ASN A 168 -19.18 -6.47 6.42
C ASN A 168 -19.94 -5.31 5.73
N ALA A 169 -19.25 -4.25 5.33
CA ALA A 169 -19.85 -3.16 4.58
C ALA A 169 -20.23 -3.59 3.14
N SER A 170 -19.45 -4.49 2.55
CA SER A 170 -19.77 -5.12 1.26
C SER A 170 -20.86 -6.18 1.42
N SER A 171 -20.91 -6.87 2.57
CA SER A 171 -21.95 -7.82 2.95
C SER A 171 -23.23 -7.14 3.45
N ALA A 172 -23.27 -5.81 3.61
CA ALA A 172 -24.53 -5.09 3.77
C ALA A 172 -25.41 -5.19 2.50
N PHE A 173 -24.80 -5.57 1.37
CA PHE A 173 -25.47 -6.03 0.15
C PHE A 173 -25.56 -7.56 0.04
N GLU A 174 -25.05 -8.33 1.00
CA GLU A 174 -25.31 -9.76 1.13
C GLU A 174 -26.57 -9.95 1.99
N LEU A 175 -27.42 -10.88 1.56
CA LEU A 175 -28.69 -11.15 2.21
C LEU A 175 -28.45 -11.75 3.60
N ASN A 176 -28.98 -11.10 4.64
CA ASN A 176 -29.02 -11.65 6.00
C ASN A 176 -30.05 -12.77 6.04
N LEU A 177 -29.61 -13.98 5.69
CA LEU A 177 -30.44 -15.18 5.74
C LEU A 177 -30.72 -15.56 7.20
N ALA A 178 -31.98 -15.79 7.53
CA ALA A 178 -32.39 -16.30 8.85
C ALA A 178 -31.79 -17.69 9.13
N SER A 179 -31.44 -18.46 8.09
CA SER A 179 -30.71 -19.71 8.22
C SER A 179 -29.92 -20.05 6.95
N ALA A 180 -28.64 -20.42 7.10
CA ALA A 180 -27.80 -20.94 6.02
C ALA A 180 -27.84 -22.48 5.89
N LYS A 181 -28.68 -23.16 6.69
CA LYS A 181 -28.76 -24.63 6.67
C LYS A 181 -29.45 -25.13 5.38
N PRO A 182 -29.00 -26.26 4.81
CA PRO A 182 -29.69 -26.85 3.66
C PRO A 182 -31.14 -27.22 4.00
N PHE A 183 -32.05 -26.98 3.07
CA PHE A 183 -33.48 -27.30 3.21
C PHE A 183 -34.00 -28.05 1.99
N THR A 184 -35.16 -28.68 2.13
CA THR A 184 -35.89 -29.30 1.02
C THR A 184 -36.89 -28.30 0.46
N PHE A 185 -36.86 -28.09 -0.86
CA PHE A 185 -37.73 -27.13 -1.54
C PHE A 185 -38.59 -27.86 -2.57
N ARG A 186 -39.90 -27.84 -2.36
CA ARG A 186 -40.88 -28.57 -3.19
C ARG A 186 -41.99 -27.64 -3.67
N LEU A 187 -42.16 -27.57 -4.99
CA LEU A 187 -43.16 -26.81 -5.72
C LEU A 187 -43.76 -27.68 -6.82
N ARG A 188 -45.08 -27.67 -6.95
CA ARG A 188 -45.82 -28.37 -8.00
C ARG A 188 -46.83 -27.41 -8.62
N GLY A 189 -46.52 -26.91 -9.82
CA GLY A 189 -47.43 -26.08 -10.61
C GLY A 189 -47.90 -24.79 -9.94
N SER A 190 -47.08 -24.19 -9.08
CA SER A 190 -47.44 -22.94 -8.37
C SER A 190 -46.91 -21.72 -9.12
N GLY A 191 -47.54 -20.56 -8.92
CA GLY A 191 -47.09 -19.31 -9.51
C GLY A 191 -45.68 -18.93 -9.04
N THR A 192 -44.92 -18.24 -9.89
CA THR A 192 -43.61 -17.67 -9.57
C THR A 192 -43.65 -16.85 -8.28
N ARG A 193 -44.69 -16.02 -8.10
CA ARG A 193 -44.86 -15.20 -6.89
C ARG A 193 -45.05 -16.06 -5.63
N ASP A 194 -45.81 -17.14 -5.73
CA ASP A 194 -45.97 -18.09 -4.63
C ASP A 194 -44.67 -18.81 -4.29
N ALA A 195 -43.87 -19.18 -5.29
CA ALA A 195 -42.56 -19.80 -5.10
C ALA A 195 -41.60 -18.88 -4.31
N PHE A 196 -41.55 -17.60 -4.66
CA PHE A 196 -40.77 -16.61 -3.92
C PHE A 196 -41.33 -16.33 -2.52
N ARG A 197 -42.65 -16.36 -2.32
CA ARG A 197 -43.26 -16.25 -0.98
C ARG A 197 -42.86 -17.41 -0.06
N ILE A 198 -42.83 -18.63 -0.57
CA ILE A 198 -42.33 -19.79 0.18
C ILE A 198 -40.85 -19.59 0.51
N LEU A 199 -40.08 -19.09 -0.46
CA LEU A 199 -38.66 -18.79 -0.23
C LEU A 199 -38.47 -17.71 0.84
N THR A 200 -39.33 -16.70 0.92
CA THR A 200 -39.37 -15.72 2.03
C THR A 200 -39.58 -16.39 3.38
N GLN A 201 -40.55 -17.30 3.49
CA GLN A 201 -40.83 -18.01 4.74
C GLN A 201 -39.65 -18.87 5.22
N LEU A 202 -38.90 -19.46 4.28
CA LEU A 202 -37.76 -20.31 4.60
C LEU A 202 -36.48 -19.52 4.92
N SER A 203 -36.29 -18.36 4.31
CA SER A 203 -35.03 -17.60 4.37
C SER A 203 -35.09 -16.30 5.18
N GLY A 204 -36.28 -15.78 5.45
CA GLY A 204 -36.49 -14.44 6.01
C GLY A 204 -36.29 -13.29 5.02
N ILE A 205 -36.06 -13.58 3.73
CA ILE A 205 -35.82 -12.58 2.70
C ILE A 205 -37.11 -12.18 1.99
N ASN A 206 -37.40 -10.88 1.96
CA ASN A 206 -38.54 -10.31 1.25
C ASN A 206 -38.23 -10.13 -0.24
N PHE A 207 -39.21 -10.39 -1.10
CA PHE A 207 -39.10 -10.16 -2.53
C PHE A 207 -40.07 -9.07 -2.97
N VAL A 208 -39.53 -8.07 -3.67
CA VAL A 208 -40.30 -7.03 -4.36
C VAL A 208 -40.22 -7.32 -5.85
N PHE A 209 -41.35 -7.21 -6.54
CA PHE A 209 -41.42 -7.48 -7.98
C PHE A 209 -41.60 -6.20 -8.77
N ASP A 210 -40.86 -6.08 -9.86
CA ASP A 210 -41.17 -5.11 -10.90
C ASP A 210 -42.54 -5.41 -11.53
N GLU A 211 -43.24 -4.35 -11.96
CA GLU A 211 -44.59 -4.46 -12.53
C GLU A 211 -44.64 -5.38 -13.77
N ALA A 212 -43.57 -5.44 -14.55
CA ALA A 212 -43.51 -6.27 -15.76
C ALA A 212 -43.23 -7.77 -15.47
N VAL A 213 -43.08 -8.17 -14.19
CA VAL A 213 -42.94 -9.58 -13.82
C VAL A 213 -44.27 -10.30 -13.95
N LYS A 214 -44.34 -11.19 -14.94
CA LYS A 214 -45.48 -12.09 -15.15
C LYS A 214 -45.40 -13.28 -14.21
N ASP A 215 -46.56 -13.70 -13.71
CA ASP A 215 -46.66 -14.90 -12.90
C ASP A 215 -46.77 -16.13 -13.82
N GLN A 216 -45.84 -17.07 -13.67
CA GLN A 216 -45.75 -18.28 -14.49
C GLN A 216 -45.77 -19.51 -13.57
N GLN A 217 -46.26 -20.64 -14.07
CA GLN A 217 -46.24 -21.87 -13.29
C GLN A 217 -44.83 -22.47 -13.24
N VAL A 218 -44.37 -22.77 -12.04
CA VAL A 218 -43.07 -23.36 -11.77
C VAL A 218 -43.24 -24.64 -10.96
N SER A 219 -42.51 -25.68 -11.37
CA SER A 219 -42.41 -26.95 -10.62
C SER A 219 -40.94 -27.23 -10.35
N LEU A 220 -40.60 -27.44 -9.08
CA LEU A 220 -39.25 -27.70 -8.62
C LEU A 220 -39.29 -28.71 -7.47
N ASN A 221 -38.39 -29.69 -7.50
CA ASN A 221 -38.18 -30.62 -6.39
C ASN A 221 -36.69 -30.71 -6.11
N LEU A 222 -36.27 -30.10 -5.01
CA LEU A 222 -34.87 -30.00 -4.61
C LEU A 222 -34.72 -30.51 -3.18
N GLU A 223 -33.78 -31.42 -2.97
CA GLU A 223 -33.44 -31.95 -1.65
C GLU A 223 -32.09 -31.40 -1.20
N ARG A 224 -31.99 -31.01 0.07
CA ARG A 224 -30.75 -30.51 0.68
C ARG A 224 -30.10 -29.35 -0.11
N THR A 225 -30.92 -28.40 -0.55
CA THR A 225 -30.49 -27.22 -1.31
C THR A 225 -30.28 -25.99 -0.43
N SER A 226 -29.57 -24.98 -0.94
CA SER A 226 -29.36 -23.69 -0.27
C SER A 226 -30.20 -22.57 -0.88
N PHE A 227 -30.41 -21.48 -0.13
CA PHE A 227 -31.15 -20.32 -0.63
C PHE A 227 -30.59 -19.76 -1.95
N PRO A 228 -29.26 -19.52 -2.11
CA PRO A 228 -28.72 -19.01 -3.36
C PRO A 228 -29.00 -19.94 -4.56
N GLN A 229 -28.97 -21.26 -4.34
CA GLN A 229 -29.28 -22.24 -5.40
C GLN A 229 -30.74 -22.16 -5.84
N VAL A 230 -31.67 -22.11 -4.87
CA VAL A 230 -33.11 -22.00 -5.19
C VAL A 230 -33.43 -20.69 -5.88
N LEU A 231 -32.89 -19.57 -5.37
CA LEU A 231 -33.07 -18.24 -5.97
C LEU A 231 -32.58 -18.24 -7.42
N HIS A 232 -31.36 -18.72 -7.67
CA HIS A 232 -30.77 -18.81 -9.00
C HIS A 232 -31.62 -19.68 -9.96
N LEU A 233 -32.13 -20.82 -9.50
CA LEU A 233 -32.97 -21.69 -10.33
C LEU A 233 -34.31 -21.03 -10.66
N LEU A 234 -34.97 -20.40 -9.68
CA LEU A 234 -36.22 -19.69 -9.90
C LEU A 234 -36.05 -18.53 -10.89
N THR A 235 -34.99 -17.73 -10.75
CA THR A 235 -34.73 -16.62 -11.67
C THR A 235 -34.37 -17.12 -13.07
N ALA A 236 -33.53 -18.15 -13.18
CA ALA A 236 -33.11 -18.72 -14.46
C ALA A 236 -34.30 -19.31 -15.24
N MET A 237 -35.16 -20.10 -14.59
CA MET A 237 -36.31 -20.74 -15.24
C MET A 237 -37.35 -19.74 -15.75
N ASN A 238 -37.53 -18.62 -15.04
CA ASN A 238 -38.54 -17.61 -15.35
C ASN A 238 -37.99 -16.42 -16.15
N LYS A 239 -36.73 -16.48 -16.61
CA LYS A 239 -36.03 -15.37 -17.29
C LYS A 239 -36.08 -14.07 -16.47
N LEU A 240 -35.87 -14.18 -15.16
CA LEU A 240 -35.83 -13.07 -14.22
C LEU A 240 -34.38 -12.75 -13.84
N GLY A 241 -34.14 -11.50 -13.47
CA GLY A 241 -32.96 -11.04 -12.74
C GLY A 241 -33.34 -10.71 -11.30
N SER A 242 -32.35 -10.62 -10.44
CA SER A 242 -32.53 -10.25 -9.04
C SER A 242 -31.39 -9.37 -8.56
N THR A 243 -31.71 -8.27 -7.85
CA THR A 243 -30.72 -7.40 -7.23
C THR A 243 -31.07 -7.17 -5.76
N VAL A 244 -30.06 -7.10 -4.90
CA VAL A 244 -30.27 -6.87 -3.46
C VAL A 244 -30.55 -5.39 -3.23
N LEU A 245 -31.73 -5.07 -2.68
CA LEU A 245 -32.09 -3.69 -2.32
C LEU A 245 -31.52 -3.32 -0.94
N ASN A 246 -31.55 -4.26 0.00
CA ASN A 246 -31.00 -4.13 1.34
C ASN A 246 -30.80 -5.52 1.97
N GLY A 247 -30.28 -5.57 3.21
CA GLY A 247 -29.95 -6.82 3.89
C GLY A 247 -31.08 -7.84 4.08
N ASN A 248 -32.35 -7.52 3.82
CA ASN A 248 -33.45 -8.49 3.88
C ASN A 248 -34.42 -8.41 2.69
N THR A 249 -34.11 -7.65 1.63
CA THR A 249 -35.05 -7.41 0.53
C THR A 249 -34.33 -7.52 -0.82
N VAL A 250 -34.93 -8.30 -1.72
CA VAL A 250 -34.46 -8.51 -3.10
C VAL A 250 -35.51 -7.97 -4.06
N LEU A 251 -35.08 -7.18 -5.04
CA LEU A 251 -35.89 -6.82 -6.20
C LEU A 251 -35.76 -7.91 -7.25
N VAL A 252 -36.88 -8.37 -7.78
CA VAL A 252 -36.98 -9.33 -8.89
C VAL A 252 -37.59 -8.62 -10.10
N TYR A 253 -36.94 -8.73 -11.25
CA TYR A 253 -37.35 -8.05 -12.50
C TYR A 253 -37.18 -8.96 -13.72
N PRO A 254 -37.85 -8.71 -14.85
CA PRO A 254 -37.60 -9.46 -16.09
C PRO A 254 -36.17 -9.23 -16.57
N ARG A 255 -35.45 -10.30 -16.93
CA ARG A 255 -34.06 -10.23 -17.39
C ARG A 255 -33.98 -9.72 -18.84
N THR A 256 -34.36 -8.47 -19.05
CA THR A 256 -34.26 -7.77 -20.34
C THR A 256 -33.12 -6.74 -20.29
N PRO A 257 -32.51 -6.39 -21.44
CA PRO A 257 -31.43 -5.42 -21.48
C PRO A 257 -31.77 -4.05 -20.87
N ASP A 258 -33.03 -3.64 -20.96
CA ASP A 258 -33.49 -2.35 -20.41
C ASP A 258 -33.62 -2.41 -18.88
N LYS A 259 -34.17 -3.50 -18.33
CA LYS A 259 -34.32 -3.70 -16.89
C LYS A 259 -32.99 -3.96 -16.19
N ILE A 260 -32.06 -4.69 -16.83
CA ILE A 260 -30.69 -4.86 -16.34
C ILE A 260 -30.02 -3.48 -16.17
N LYS A 261 -30.09 -2.60 -17.18
CA LYS A 261 -29.54 -1.24 -17.06
C LYS A 261 -30.24 -0.39 -15.99
N GLN A 262 -31.53 -0.63 -15.76
CA GLN A 262 -32.33 0.12 -14.80
C GLN A 262 -32.03 -0.29 -13.34
N TYR A 263 -31.79 -1.57 -13.09
CA TYR A 263 -31.72 -2.14 -11.73
C TYR A 263 -30.36 -2.67 -11.32
N GLU A 264 -29.49 -3.04 -12.26
CA GLU A 264 -28.13 -3.48 -11.95
C GLU A 264 -27.16 -2.30 -11.99
N GLU A 265 -26.31 -2.23 -10.98
CA GLU A 265 -25.26 -1.22 -10.91
C GLU A 265 -24.21 -1.48 -12.00
N MET A 266 -24.22 -0.65 -13.05
CA MET A 266 -23.22 -0.70 -14.10
C MET A 266 -21.91 -0.10 -13.58
N ARG A 267 -20.88 -0.93 -13.43
CA ARG A 267 -19.55 -0.51 -12.97
C ARG A 267 -18.59 -0.38 -14.14
N ILE A 268 -17.58 0.47 -13.98
CA ILE A 268 -16.47 0.60 -14.92
C ILE A 268 -15.24 0.01 -14.25
N ARG A 269 -14.56 -0.92 -14.92
CA ARG A 269 -13.29 -1.50 -14.45
C ARG A 269 -12.28 -1.56 -15.60
N THR A 270 -11.04 -1.21 -15.28
CA THR A 270 -9.91 -1.30 -16.20
C THR A 270 -9.08 -2.54 -15.87
N PHE A 271 -8.88 -3.41 -16.86
CA PHE A 271 -8.08 -4.61 -16.77
C PHE A 271 -6.76 -4.38 -17.51
N HIS A 272 -5.67 -4.29 -16.76
CA HIS A 272 -4.32 -4.20 -17.33
C HIS A 272 -3.80 -5.59 -17.66
N LEU A 273 -3.20 -5.74 -18.84
CA LEU A 273 -2.78 -7.03 -19.37
C LEU A 273 -1.25 -7.12 -19.39
N THR A 274 -0.71 -8.20 -18.84
CA THR A 274 0.75 -8.42 -18.75
C THR A 274 1.28 -9.32 -19.86
N TYR A 275 0.53 -10.36 -20.22
CA TYR A 275 1.01 -11.46 -21.09
C TYR A 275 0.25 -11.61 -22.41
N LEU A 276 -0.75 -10.75 -22.66
CA LEU A 276 -1.57 -10.77 -23.87
C LEU A 276 -1.85 -9.34 -24.35
N ASP A 277 -1.85 -9.14 -25.67
CA ASP A 277 -2.19 -7.85 -26.28
C ASP A 277 -3.68 -7.55 -26.10
N ALA A 278 -4.01 -6.30 -25.77
CA ALA A 278 -5.39 -5.86 -25.55
C ALA A 278 -6.31 -6.11 -26.76
N LYS A 279 -5.80 -5.98 -27.99
CA LYS A 279 -6.52 -6.33 -29.23
C LYS A 279 -6.86 -7.81 -29.36
N LYS A 280 -6.04 -8.72 -28.82
CA LYS A 280 -6.31 -10.15 -28.82
C LYS A 280 -7.23 -10.51 -27.65
N ALA A 281 -6.97 -9.94 -26.49
CA ALA A 281 -7.75 -10.14 -25.27
C ALA A 281 -9.22 -9.75 -25.46
N VAL A 282 -9.52 -8.61 -26.11
CA VAL A 282 -10.92 -8.19 -26.34
C VAL A 282 -11.73 -9.22 -27.13
N ASN A 283 -11.10 -9.94 -28.06
CA ASN A 283 -11.79 -10.96 -28.85
C ASN A 283 -12.10 -12.20 -28.02
N LEU A 284 -11.16 -12.61 -27.16
CA LEU A 284 -11.38 -13.71 -26.22
C LEU A 284 -12.48 -13.36 -25.20
N VAL A 285 -12.43 -12.15 -24.63
CA VAL A 285 -13.45 -11.70 -23.69
C VAL A 285 -14.84 -11.67 -24.34
N ARG A 286 -14.95 -11.20 -25.59
CA ARG A 286 -16.23 -11.18 -26.33
C ARG A 286 -16.79 -12.57 -26.63
N THR A 287 -15.96 -13.61 -26.69
CA THR A 287 -16.44 -14.99 -26.85
C THR A 287 -17.04 -15.57 -25.56
N VAL A 288 -16.57 -15.12 -24.39
CA VAL A 288 -17.03 -15.63 -23.09
C VAL A 288 -18.18 -14.80 -22.53
N VAL A 289 -18.11 -13.48 -22.69
CA VAL A 289 -19.10 -12.53 -22.16
C VAL A 289 -19.69 -11.72 -23.32
N PRO A 290 -21.02 -11.73 -23.52
CA PRO A 290 -21.68 -10.98 -24.59
C PRO A 290 -21.76 -9.49 -24.27
N THR A 291 -20.62 -8.87 -23.98
CA THR A 291 -20.51 -7.44 -23.67
C THR A 291 -20.12 -6.63 -24.91
N ARG A 292 -20.91 -5.60 -25.20
CA ARG A 292 -20.67 -4.69 -26.34
C ARG A 292 -19.90 -3.43 -25.95
N LYS A 293 -19.68 -3.20 -24.65
CA LYS A 293 -19.12 -1.96 -24.10
C LYS A 293 -17.71 -2.18 -23.54
N ILE A 294 -16.85 -2.84 -24.32
CA ILE A 294 -15.43 -2.92 -24.06
C ILE A 294 -14.71 -1.90 -24.93
N HIS A 295 -13.91 -1.05 -24.30
CA HIS A 295 -12.96 -0.17 -24.96
C HIS A 295 -11.54 -0.71 -24.78
N VAL A 296 -10.76 -0.71 -25.86
CA VAL A 296 -9.38 -1.19 -25.87
C VAL A 296 -8.45 0.01 -25.83
N ASN A 297 -7.58 0.07 -24.84
CA ASN A 297 -6.49 1.05 -24.80
C ASN A 297 -5.18 0.33 -25.12
N GLU A 298 -4.64 0.60 -26.31
CA GLU A 298 -3.41 -0.02 -26.81
C GLU A 298 -2.15 0.58 -26.16
N GLU A 299 -2.16 1.89 -25.85
CA GLU A 299 -1.01 2.57 -25.26
C GLU A 299 -0.68 2.02 -23.88
N SER A 300 -1.71 1.72 -23.07
CA SER A 300 -1.55 1.18 -21.72
C SER A 300 -1.79 -0.33 -21.63
N ASN A 301 -1.86 -1.02 -22.78
CA ASN A 301 -2.22 -2.44 -22.92
C ASN A 301 -3.34 -2.89 -21.96
N SER A 302 -4.53 -2.30 -22.07
CA SER A 302 -5.63 -2.55 -21.13
C SER A 302 -7.02 -2.55 -21.77
N LEU A 303 -7.97 -3.17 -21.08
CA LEU A 303 -9.40 -3.20 -21.44
C LEU A 303 -10.19 -2.40 -20.42
N VAL A 304 -10.92 -1.38 -20.87
CA VAL A 304 -11.89 -0.65 -20.04
C VAL A 304 -13.27 -1.20 -20.33
N VAL A 305 -13.89 -1.83 -19.34
CA VAL A 305 -15.19 -2.48 -19.49
C VAL A 305 -16.22 -1.78 -18.62
N ARG A 306 -17.38 -1.46 -19.19
CA ARG A 306 -18.56 -1.02 -18.44
C ARG A 306 -19.63 -2.08 -18.48
N ASP A 307 -19.78 -2.81 -17.37
CA ASP A 307 -20.75 -3.90 -17.26
C ASP A 307 -21.23 -4.10 -15.81
N THR A 308 -22.09 -5.10 -15.61
CA THR A 308 -22.55 -5.51 -14.28
C THR A 308 -21.38 -6.14 -13.49
N ALA A 309 -21.47 -6.15 -12.16
CA ALA A 309 -20.41 -6.69 -11.32
C ALA A 309 -20.08 -8.16 -11.67
N GLU A 310 -21.10 -8.98 -11.91
CA GLU A 310 -20.94 -10.39 -12.30
C GLU A 310 -20.19 -10.54 -13.63
N ALA A 311 -20.52 -9.73 -14.63
CA ALA A 311 -19.82 -9.75 -15.91
C ALA A 311 -18.35 -9.33 -15.75
N LEU A 312 -18.06 -8.30 -14.94
CA LEU A 312 -16.69 -7.86 -14.68
C LEU A 312 -15.86 -8.92 -13.96
N ASP A 313 -16.44 -9.67 -13.03
CA ASP A 313 -15.76 -10.75 -12.31
C ASP A 313 -15.46 -11.96 -13.21
N VAL A 314 -16.34 -12.26 -14.18
CA VAL A 314 -16.07 -13.28 -15.20
C VAL A 314 -14.93 -12.82 -16.11
N ILE A 315 -14.94 -11.56 -16.53
CA ILE A 315 -13.88 -10.99 -17.38
C ILE A 315 -12.52 -11.03 -16.68
N GLU A 316 -12.47 -10.81 -15.36
CA GLU A 316 -11.22 -10.90 -14.59
C GLU A 316 -10.57 -12.28 -14.62
N LYS A 317 -11.37 -13.33 -14.76
CA LYS A 317 -10.91 -14.73 -14.73
C LYS A 317 -10.46 -15.26 -16.09
N VAL A 318 -10.84 -14.59 -17.17
CA VAL A 318 -10.49 -14.95 -18.57
C VAL A 318 -9.10 -14.39 -18.90
#